data_AF-A0A350H3U1-F1
#
_entry.id   AF-A0A350H3U1-F1
#
_cell.length_a   1.000
_cell.length_b   1.000
_cell.length_c   1.000
_cell.angle_alpha   90.00
_cell.angle_beta   90.00
_cell.angle_gamma   90.00
#
_symmetry.space_group_name_H-M   'P 1'
#
loop_
_entity.id
_entity.type
_entity.pdbx_description
1 polymer ?
#
loop_
_entity_poly.entity_id
_entity_poly.type
_entity_poly.pdbx_seq_one_letter_code
_entity_poly.pdbx_strand_id
1 'polypeptide(L)'
;MNKYEIQVDGITYIVDDISFEYSQQDGDNAGRSDDGTMYRDVVGLINKVSCDFKDSDKWNGATLSNLLKLIKKTSCSFNYFDVAENQRLTKNMYVVSDPIKVYLIDGVFYAQPFQIRFIQMDVDTI
;
A
#
# COMPACT_ATOMS: atom_id res chain seq x y z
N MET A 1 12.88 13.62 10.31
CA MET A 1 11.82 13.10 9.42
C MET A 1 10.86 12.31 10.28
N ASN A 2 9.55 12.51 10.13
CA ASN A 2 8.57 11.72 10.88
C ASN A 2 8.60 10.28 10.37
N LYS A 3 8.43 9.32 11.28
CA LYS A 3 8.30 7.90 10.94
C LYS A 3 6.87 7.48 11.22
N TYR A 4 6.36 6.56 10.41
CA TYR A 4 5.00 6.07 10.54
C TYR A 4 5.03 4.61 10.95
N GLU A 5 4.12 4.23 11.84
CA GLU A 5 3.94 2.84 12.25
C GLU A 5 2.78 2.24 11.46
N ILE A 6 3.04 1.11 10.81
CA ILE A 6 2.03 0.29 10.15
C ILE A 6 2.13 -1.13 10.66
N GLN A 7 1.05 -1.89 10.55
CA GLN A 7 1.07 -3.31 10.89
C GLN A 7 0.55 -4.13 9.72
N VAL A 8 1.31 -5.15 9.31
CA VAL A 8 0.95 -6.06 8.22
C VAL A 8 1.00 -7.49 8.75
N ASP A 9 -0.12 -8.20 8.68
CA ASP A 9 -0.29 -9.55 9.23
C ASP A 9 0.18 -9.68 10.69
N GLY A 10 -0.08 -8.64 11.50
CA GLY A 10 0.33 -8.59 12.91
C GLY A 10 1.79 -8.15 13.14
N ILE A 11 2.61 -8.02 12.10
CA ILE A 11 3.99 -7.56 12.19
C ILE A 11 4.04 -6.03 12.06
N THR A 12 4.65 -5.37 13.03
CA THR A 12 4.85 -3.92 13.01
C THR A 12 6.04 -3.54 12.14
N TYR A 13 5.83 -2.59 11.23
CA TYR A 13 6.86 -1.98 10.40
C TYR A 13 6.91 -0.48 10.67
N ILE A 14 8.12 0.08 10.66
CA ILE A 14 8.34 1.52 10.71
C ILE A 14 8.71 1.98 9.31
N VAL A 15 7.93 2.89 8.74
CA VAL A 15 8.13 3.40 7.38
C VAL A 15 8.52 4.88 7.40
N ASP A 16 9.23 5.28 6.36
CA ASP A 16 9.77 6.62 6.19
C ASP A 16 8.71 7.62 5.74
N ASP A 17 7.75 7.15 4.97
CA ASP A 17 6.66 7.96 4.45
C ASP A 17 5.43 7.08 4.21
N ILE A 18 4.26 7.72 4.24
CA ILE A 18 2.98 7.10 3.91
C ILE A 18 2.14 8.05 3.08
N SER A 19 1.66 7.58 1.94
CA SER A 19 0.77 8.35 1.06
C SER A 19 -0.49 7.58 0.73
N PHE A 20 -1.58 8.31 0.55
CA PHE A 20 -2.93 7.79 0.32
C PHE A 20 -3.42 8.27 -1.04
N GLU A 21 -3.90 7.34 -1.85
CA GLU A 21 -4.53 7.60 -3.13
C GLU A 21 -5.94 7.01 -3.09
N TYR A 22 -6.93 7.86 -3.38
CA TYR A 22 -8.34 7.51 -3.42
C TYR A 22 -8.82 7.66 -4.86
N SER A 23 -9.17 6.56 -5.51
CA SER A 23 -9.59 6.55 -6.91
C SER A 23 -11.04 6.09 -7.04
N GLN A 24 -11.89 6.98 -7.56
CA GLN A 24 -13.27 6.63 -7.92
C GLN A 24 -13.28 5.68 -9.11
N GLN A 25 -14.07 4.62 -9.01
CA GLN A 25 -14.33 3.68 -10.08
C GLN A 25 -15.71 3.96 -10.67
N ASP A 26 -15.74 4.14 -11.99
CA ASP A 26 -16.97 4.22 -12.76
C ASP A 26 -17.26 2.85 -13.38
N GLY A 27 -18.52 2.44 -13.37
CA GLY A 27 -19.03 1.23 -13.99
C GLY A 27 -19.32 1.40 -15.47
N ASP A 28 -19.66 0.28 -16.10
CA ASP A 28 -19.81 0.17 -17.56
C ASP A 28 -20.93 1.05 -18.15
N ASN A 29 -21.86 1.53 -17.32
CA ASN A 29 -22.94 2.39 -17.79
C ASN A 29 -22.52 3.87 -17.89
N ALA A 30 -21.36 4.27 -17.38
CA ALA A 30 -20.91 5.66 -17.45
C ALA A 30 -20.77 6.13 -18.91
N GLY A 31 -21.19 7.36 -19.19
CA GLY A 31 -21.26 7.83 -20.57
C GLY A 31 -21.59 9.30 -20.72
N ARG A 32 -21.98 9.66 -21.93
CA ARG A 32 -22.37 11.03 -22.30
C ARG A 32 -23.84 11.04 -22.70
N SER A 33 -24.60 11.93 -22.07
CA SER A 33 -26.00 12.20 -22.38
C SER A 33 -26.13 12.89 -23.73
N ASP A 34 -27.34 12.86 -24.29
CA ASP A 34 -27.67 13.50 -25.58
C ASP A 34 -27.47 15.03 -25.59
N ASP A 35 -27.56 15.67 -24.43
CA ASP A 35 -27.28 17.11 -24.24
C ASP A 35 -25.77 17.42 -24.07
N GLY A 36 -24.93 16.39 -24.17
CA GLY A 36 -23.49 16.49 -24.05
C GLY A 36 -22.96 16.50 -22.62
N THR A 37 -23.83 16.38 -21.60
CA THR A 37 -23.41 16.21 -20.20
C THR A 37 -22.82 14.82 -19.97
N MET A 38 -21.85 14.71 -19.07
CA MET A 38 -21.31 13.41 -18.65
C MET A 38 -22.14 12.89 -17.48
N TYR A 39 -22.54 11.62 -17.53
CA TYR A 39 -23.12 10.92 -16.39
C TYR A 39 -22.19 9.79 -15.97
N ARG A 40 -21.97 9.68 -14.65
CA ARG A 40 -21.05 8.69 -14.06
C ARG A 40 -21.89 7.65 -13.32
N ASP A 41 -21.66 6.40 -13.65
CA ASP A 41 -22.17 5.25 -12.90
C ASP A 41 -21.11 4.90 -11.85
N VAL A 42 -21.03 5.63 -10.74
CA VAL A 42 -19.94 5.41 -9.79
C VAL A 42 -20.19 4.10 -9.03
N VAL A 43 -19.33 3.10 -9.25
CA VAL A 43 -19.43 1.77 -8.62
C VAL A 43 -18.63 1.65 -7.33
N GLY A 44 -17.71 2.59 -7.08
CA GLY A 44 -17.24 2.88 -5.73
C GLY A 44 -15.83 3.47 -5.66
N LEU A 45 -15.11 3.21 -4.57
CA LEU A 45 -13.78 3.79 -4.29
C LEU A 45 -12.70 2.70 -4.09
N ILE A 46 -11.56 2.84 -4.76
CA ILE A 46 -10.36 2.05 -4.50
C ILE A 46 -9.37 2.89 -3.71
N ASN A 47 -8.95 2.37 -2.56
CA ASN A 47 -7.95 2.97 -1.71
C ASN A 47 -6.60 2.29 -1.97
N LYS A 48 -5.57 3.11 -2.17
CA LYS A 48 -4.19 2.66 -2.27
C LYS A 48 -3.37 3.40 -1.23
N VAL A 49 -2.61 2.65 -0.45
CA VAL A 49 -1.68 3.18 0.54
C VAL A 49 -0.27 2.82 0.11
N SER A 50 0.58 3.81 -0.12
CA SER A 50 1.99 3.59 -0.47
C SER A 50 2.87 3.89 0.73
N CYS A 51 3.81 3.00 1.01
CA CYS A 51 4.74 3.10 2.12
C CYS A 51 6.17 3.08 1.59
N ASP A 52 6.93 4.11 1.96
CA ASP A 52 8.34 4.23 1.57
C ASP A 52 9.26 3.65 2.65
N PHE A 53 10.24 2.89 2.20
CA PHE A 53 11.25 2.24 3.02
C PHE A 53 12.61 2.77 2.57
N LYS A 54 13.12 3.80 3.25
CA LYS A 54 14.34 4.55 2.86
C LYS A 54 15.53 4.29 3.79
N ASP A 55 15.30 3.90 5.05
CA ASP A 55 16.38 3.52 5.99
C ASP A 55 16.98 2.15 5.64
N SER A 56 17.92 2.10 4.69
CA SER A 56 18.62 0.86 4.28
C SER A 56 19.22 0.08 5.45
N ASP A 57 19.67 0.78 6.48
CA ASP A 57 20.35 0.20 7.64
C ASP A 57 19.40 -0.61 8.54
N LYS A 58 18.08 -0.40 8.43
CA LYS A 58 17.05 -1.14 9.19
C LYS A 58 16.54 -2.36 8.44
N TRP A 59 16.73 -2.42 7.12
CA TRP A 59 16.28 -3.51 6.27
C TRP A 59 17.41 -4.49 6.03
N ASN A 60 17.85 -5.13 7.10
CA ASN A 60 18.90 -6.14 7.08
C ASN A 60 18.45 -7.48 7.69
N GLY A 61 19.22 -8.53 7.42
CA GLY A 61 19.09 -9.84 8.07
C GLY A 61 17.64 -10.37 8.16
N ALA A 62 17.15 -10.58 9.38
CA ALA A 62 15.82 -11.13 9.63
C ALA A 62 14.68 -10.19 9.20
N THR A 63 14.85 -8.88 9.39
CA THR A 63 13.85 -7.86 9.03
C THR A 63 13.62 -7.82 7.52
N LEU A 64 14.73 -7.85 6.76
CA LEU A 64 14.68 -7.95 5.30
C LEU A 64 14.04 -9.26 4.84
N SER A 65 14.39 -10.40 5.46
CA SER A 65 13.81 -11.71 5.13
C SER A 65 12.29 -11.73 5.33
N ASN A 66 11.78 -11.15 6.41
CA ASN A 66 10.34 -11.05 6.67
C ASN A 66 9.63 -10.16 5.66
N LEU A 67 10.23 -9.03 5.29
CA LEU A 67 9.70 -8.14 4.27
C LEU A 67 9.69 -8.80 2.88
N LEU A 68 10.75 -9.54 2.52
CA LEU A 68 10.79 -10.30 1.27
C LEU A 68 9.76 -11.44 1.22
N LYS A 69 9.37 -12.01 2.36
CA LYS A 69 8.26 -12.96 2.45
C LYS A 69 6.90 -12.28 2.29
N LEU A 70 6.75 -11.06 2.82
CA LEU A 70 5.52 -10.27 2.66
C LEU A 70 5.23 -10.01 1.18
N ILE A 71 6.21 -9.53 0.41
CA ILE A 71 6.00 -9.20 -1.02
C ILE A 71 5.76 -10.43 -1.92
N LYS A 72 5.96 -11.65 -1.41
CA LYS A 72 5.59 -12.90 -2.11
C LYS A 72 4.12 -13.23 -1.96
N LYS A 73 3.41 -12.60 -1.02
CA LYS A 73 1.99 -12.81 -0.81
C LYS A 73 1.20 -12.01 -1.84
N THR A 74 0.09 -12.58 -2.28
CA THR A 74 -0.88 -11.86 -3.12
C THR A 74 -1.65 -10.82 -2.29
N SER A 75 -1.98 -11.16 -1.04
CA SER A 75 -2.73 -10.30 -0.13
C SER A 75 -2.23 -10.38 1.31
N CYS A 76 -2.58 -9.37 2.10
CA CYS A 76 -2.29 -9.29 3.53
C CYS A 76 -3.40 -8.55 4.30
N SER A 77 -3.42 -8.74 5.61
CA SER A 77 -4.16 -7.91 6.55
C SER A 77 -3.33 -6.68 6.89
N PHE A 78 -3.79 -5.51 6.45
CA PHE A 78 -3.08 -4.25 6.62
C PHE A 78 -3.81 -3.35 7.62
N ASN A 79 -3.13 -3.03 8.71
CA ASN A 79 -3.61 -2.10 9.73
C ASN A 79 -2.85 -0.77 9.64
N TYR A 80 -3.60 0.28 9.36
CA TYR A 80 -3.09 1.63 9.11
C TYR A 80 -4.11 2.69 9.57
N PHE A 81 -3.66 3.94 9.70
CA PHE A 81 -4.55 5.07 9.98
C PHE A 81 -5.19 5.54 8.68
N ASP A 82 -6.51 5.37 8.54
CA ASP A 82 -7.24 5.83 7.38
C ASP A 82 -7.65 7.30 7.57
N VAL A 83 -7.28 8.15 6.60
CA VAL A 83 -7.52 9.60 6.68
C VAL A 83 -8.99 9.95 6.41
N ALA A 84 -9.69 9.17 5.59
CA ALA A 84 -11.10 9.41 5.28
C ALA A 84 -11.99 9.08 6.49
N GLU A 85 -11.67 7.98 7.18
CA GLU A 85 -12.41 7.50 8.36
C GLU A 85 -11.87 8.11 9.67
N ASN A 86 -10.73 8.79 9.61
CA ASN A 86 -10.03 9.40 10.75
C ASN A 86 -9.80 8.43 11.93
N GLN A 87 -9.53 7.17 11.63
CA GLN A 87 -9.28 6.10 12.62
C GLN A 87 -8.36 5.01 12.08
N ARG A 88 -7.77 4.19 12.97
CA ARG A 88 -7.04 2.99 12.54
C ARG A 88 -8.01 1.90 12.11
N LEU A 89 -7.80 1.37 10.92
CA LEU A 89 -8.59 0.27 10.35
C LEU A 89 -7.67 -0.88 9.96
N THR A 90 -8.24 -2.08 9.94
CA THR A 90 -7.62 -3.27 9.37
C THR A 90 -8.40 -3.68 8.14
N LYS A 91 -7.76 -3.65 6.96
CA LYS A 91 -8.37 -4.07 5.69
C LYS A 91 -7.54 -5.18 5.03
N ASN A 92 -8.19 -6.04 4.27
CA ASN A 92 -7.53 -6.99 3.39
C ASN A 92 -7.11 -6.26 2.10
N MET A 93 -5.81 -6.32 1.79
CA MET A 93 -5.20 -5.52 0.71
C MET A 93 -4.32 -6.43 -0.15
N TYR A 94 -4.28 -6.15 -1.45
CA TYR A 94 -3.23 -6.65 -2.33
C TYR A 94 -1.90 -5.99 -2.00
N VAL A 95 -0.81 -6.72 -2.12
CA VAL A 95 0.55 -6.21 -1.88
C VAL A 95 1.31 -6.14 -3.20
N VAL A 96 1.81 -4.95 -3.53
CA VAL A 96 2.64 -4.73 -4.72
C VAL A 96 3.90 -4.00 -4.30
N SER A 97 5.06 -4.48 -4.72
CA SER A 97 6.35 -3.86 -4.40
C SER A 97 7.05 -3.40 -5.67
N ASP A 98 7.79 -2.30 -5.56
CA ASP A 98 8.85 -2.00 -6.53
C ASP A 98 9.96 -3.06 -6.45
N PRO A 99 10.80 -3.19 -7.50
CA PRO A 99 11.96 -4.08 -7.45
C PRO A 99 12.88 -3.72 -6.27
N ILE A 100 12.98 -4.64 -5.30
CA ILE A 100 13.86 -4.46 -4.14
C ILE A 100 15.27 -4.93 -4.52
N LYS A 101 16.20 -3.99 -4.65
CA LYS A 101 17.61 -4.27 -4.90
C LYS A 101 18.32 -4.52 -3.58
N VAL A 102 18.98 -5.67 -3.47
CA VAL A 102 19.67 -6.12 -2.25
C VAL A 102 21.16 -6.26 -2.53
N TYR A 103 22.01 -5.82 -1.60
CA TYR A 103 23.46 -5.94 -1.65
C TYR A 103 24.01 -6.57 -0.35
N LEU A 104 25.16 -7.22 -0.46
CA LEU A 104 25.84 -7.88 0.67
C LEU A 104 27.05 -7.04 1.08
N ILE A 105 27.09 -6.58 2.33
CA ILE A 105 28.23 -5.88 2.93
C ILE A 105 28.57 -6.60 4.23
N ASP A 106 29.84 -6.99 4.40
CA ASP A 106 30.36 -7.62 5.62
C ASP A 106 29.52 -8.82 6.12
N GLY A 107 28.99 -9.62 5.18
CA GLY A 107 28.17 -10.79 5.48
C GLY A 107 26.71 -10.48 5.82
N VAL A 108 26.28 -9.22 5.75
CA VAL A 108 24.92 -8.77 6.03
C VAL A 108 24.28 -8.24 4.74
N PHE A 109 23.06 -8.72 4.45
CA PHE A 109 22.27 -8.21 3.33
C PHE A 109 21.55 -6.91 3.71
N TYR A 110 21.55 -5.95 2.80
CA TYR A 110 20.88 -4.65 2.92
C TYR A 110 20.06 -4.38 1.67
N ALA A 111 18.92 -3.71 1.84
CA ALA A 111 18.10 -3.24 0.73
C ALA A 111 18.35 -1.76 0.42
N GLN A 112 18.40 -1.41 -0.86
CA GLN A 112 18.26 -0.01 -1.31
C GLN A 112 16.85 0.50 -1.01
N PRO A 113 16.61 1.81 -0.97
CA PRO A 113 15.28 2.36 -0.79
C PRO A 113 14.25 1.79 -1.78
N PHE A 114 13.07 1.44 -1.30
CA PHE A 114 11.97 0.87 -2.10
C PHE A 114 10.61 1.34 -1.58
N GLN A 115 9.57 1.09 -2.36
CA GLN A 115 8.18 1.35 -1.99
C GLN A 115 7.35 0.07 -2.05
N ILE A 116 6.47 -0.11 -1.07
CA ILE A 116 5.41 -1.12 -1.10
C ILE A 116 4.07 -0.40 -1.13
N ARG A 117 3.16 -0.90 -1.97
CA ARG A 117 1.81 -0.39 -2.17
C ARG A 117 0.81 -1.45 -1.72
N PHE A 118 -0.13 -1.02 -0.90
CA PHE A 118 -1.27 -1.80 -0.44
C PHE A 118 -2.51 -1.30 -1.15
N ILE A 119 -3.16 -2.17 -1.93
CA ILE A 119 -4.30 -1.80 -2.79
C ILE A 119 -5.53 -2.55 -2.31
N GLN A 120 -6.64 -1.84 -2.11
CA GLN A 120 -7.87 -2.46 -1.63
C GLN A 120 -8.36 -3.55 -2.57
N MET A 121 -8.77 -4.69 -2.01
CA MET A 121 -9.22 -5.85 -2.80
C MET A 121 -10.62 -5.67 -3.35
N ASP A 122 -11.52 -5.09 -2.54
CA ASP A 122 -12.91 -4.84 -2.89
C ASP A 122 -13.15 -3.34 -3.04
N VAL A 123 -14.12 -2.96 -3.86
CA VAL A 123 -14.52 -1.57 -4.02
C VAL A 123 -15.47 -1.21 -2.87
N ASP A 124 -15.19 -0.13 -2.12
CA ASP A 124 -16.16 0.38 -1.15
C ASP A 124 -17.35 0.97 -1.93
N THR A 125 -18.56 0.45 -1.70
CA THR A 125 -19.81 1.08 -2.19
C THR A 125 -19.98 2.45 -1.55
N ILE A 126 -20.24 3.47 -2.37
CA ILE A 126 -20.43 4.88 -1.98
C ILE A 126 -21.87 5.12 -1.53
#